data_AF-A0A7H0IMS4-F1
#
_entry.id   AF-A0A7H0IMS4-F1
#
_cell.length_a   1.000
_cell.length_b   1.000
_cell.length_c   1.000
_cell.angle_alpha   90.00
_cell.angle_beta   90.00
_cell.angle_gamma   90.00
#
_symmetry.space_group_name_H-M   'P 1'
#
loop_
_entity.id
_entity.type
_entity.pdbx_description
1 polymer ?
#
loop_
_entity_poly.entity_id
_entity_poly.type
_entity_poly.pdbx_seq_one_letter_code
_entity_poly.pdbx_strand_id
1 'polypeptide(L)'
;MSGTDEDTVAAEDALYVLTAVLLTPAQFPSALGDDYPEACASLGLPPLAEGYGLVFGQDGTGARWTVVVDDVSLVAVAIASWDCGMEYDLSPDERSVVAGLPGWPLPVAVAAPGVPAPHDPAPEVAEGPALVPPDTSVWGAARRRLGADEIAVQWSTWREQIDDSQFTPRQEQDASARPSDVRRVLAEARAYVETPPPLGRVRSSFAPGEARTLRADGPGWSLVARTDDIAFVLLDDKPGEVLPVGRGPELPGLLEALDRMAVRPS
;
A
#
# COMPACT_ATOMS: atom_id res chain seq x y z
N MET A 1 -1.90 11.92 -49.97
CA MET A 1 -1.43 10.68 -49.32
C MET A 1 -0.17 11.05 -48.54
N SER A 2 -0.34 11.68 -47.38
CA SER A 2 0.73 12.23 -46.55
C SER A 2 0.22 12.48 -45.13
N GLY A 3 -0.57 11.54 -44.60
CA GLY A 3 -1.21 11.66 -43.28
C GLY A 3 -1.15 10.33 -42.54
N THR A 4 -0.01 9.66 -42.61
CA THR A 4 0.17 8.34 -41.97
C THR A 4 1.49 8.26 -41.20
N ASP A 5 2.45 9.15 -41.48
CA ASP A 5 3.71 9.21 -40.73
C ASP A 5 3.55 9.99 -39.40
N GLU A 6 2.79 11.10 -39.35
CA GLU A 6 2.57 11.85 -38.09
C GLU A 6 1.74 11.08 -37.05
N ASP A 7 0.73 10.31 -37.47
CA ASP A 7 -0.09 9.48 -36.57
C ASP A 7 0.67 8.24 -36.04
N THR A 8 1.69 7.76 -36.76
CA THR A 8 2.49 6.61 -36.33
C THR A 8 3.62 7.00 -35.38
N VAL A 9 4.31 8.12 -35.61
CA VAL A 9 5.30 8.62 -34.62
C VAL A 9 4.64 9.09 -33.31
N ALA A 10 3.44 9.68 -33.38
CA ALA A 10 2.71 10.05 -32.17
C ALA A 10 2.28 8.84 -31.32
N ALA A 11 2.07 7.68 -31.93
CA ALA A 11 1.72 6.44 -31.23
C ALA A 11 2.94 5.72 -30.63
N GLU A 12 4.14 5.90 -31.18
CA GLU A 12 5.38 5.32 -30.65
C GLU A 12 5.80 6.00 -29.33
N ASP A 13 5.60 7.32 -29.24
CA ASP A 13 5.89 8.12 -28.03
C ASP A 13 4.73 8.16 -27.02
N ALA A 14 3.57 7.59 -27.37
CA ALA A 14 2.39 7.59 -26.49
C ALA A 14 2.51 6.52 -25.40
N LEU A 15 2.25 6.92 -24.14
CA LEU A 15 2.10 5.99 -23.04
C LEU A 15 0.68 5.41 -23.01
N TYR A 16 0.56 4.12 -23.24
CA TYR A 16 -0.65 3.35 -23.01
C TYR A 16 -0.81 3.05 -21.52
N VAL A 17 -1.72 3.76 -20.86
CA VAL A 17 -2.01 3.59 -19.43
C VAL A 17 -2.69 2.24 -19.18
N LEU A 18 -2.11 1.44 -18.28
CA LEU A 18 -2.64 0.15 -17.87
C LEU A 18 -3.35 0.22 -16.52
N THR A 19 -2.78 0.96 -15.58
CA THR A 19 -3.33 1.15 -14.23
C THR A 19 -2.68 2.34 -13.55
N ALA A 20 -3.21 2.74 -12.40
CA ALA A 20 -2.63 3.77 -11.57
C ALA A 20 -2.83 3.45 -10.08
N VAL A 21 -1.95 3.97 -9.23
CA VAL A 21 -2.02 3.83 -7.78
C VAL A 21 -1.69 5.16 -7.11
N LEU A 22 -2.22 5.36 -5.91
CA LEU A 22 -1.84 6.48 -5.06
C LEU A 22 -0.59 6.14 -4.26
N LEU A 23 0.31 7.11 -4.11
CA LEU A 23 1.46 7.09 -3.22
C LEU A 23 1.37 8.34 -2.33
N THR A 24 0.53 8.27 -1.31
CA THR A 24 0.28 9.38 -0.36
C THR A 24 0.54 8.93 1.07
N PRO A 25 0.72 9.86 2.02
CA PRO A 25 0.77 9.55 3.44
C PRO A 25 -0.40 8.68 3.96
N ALA A 26 -1.59 8.82 3.38
CA ALA A 26 -2.78 8.08 3.79
C ALA A 26 -2.90 6.72 3.10
N GLN A 27 -2.44 6.62 1.85
CA GLN A 27 -2.66 5.48 0.98
C GLN A 27 -1.48 5.30 0.04
N PHE A 28 -0.80 4.16 0.19
CA PHE A 28 0.27 3.74 -0.70
C PHE A 28 0.30 2.20 -0.77
N PRO A 29 0.91 1.62 -1.82
CA PRO A 29 1.04 0.18 -1.96
C PRO A 29 1.97 -0.35 -0.88
N SER A 30 1.44 -1.10 0.09
CA SER A 30 2.23 -1.56 1.23
C SER A 30 3.36 -2.52 0.83
N ALA A 31 3.38 -3.06 -0.39
CA ALA A 31 4.55 -3.79 -0.88
C ALA A 31 5.83 -2.93 -0.84
N LEU A 32 5.72 -1.62 -1.07
CA LEU A 32 6.85 -0.70 -1.27
C LEU A 32 7.55 -0.24 0.03
N GLY A 33 6.90 -0.35 1.19
CA GLY A 33 7.50 0.08 2.46
C GLY A 33 6.59 -0.11 3.66
N ASP A 34 7.15 -0.01 4.87
CA ASP A 34 6.40 0.03 6.14
C ASP A 34 5.73 1.41 6.37
N ASP A 35 6.23 2.44 5.70
CA ASP A 35 5.69 3.80 5.77
C ASP A 35 5.85 4.55 4.44
N TYR A 36 5.22 5.73 4.36
CA TYR A 36 5.20 6.53 3.14
C TYR A 36 6.59 7.01 2.71
N PRO A 37 7.46 7.54 3.60
CA PRO A 37 8.83 7.88 3.25
C PRO A 37 9.65 6.71 2.69
N GLU A 38 9.53 5.50 3.26
CA GLU A 38 10.20 4.31 2.73
C GLU A 38 9.69 3.95 1.33
N ALA A 39 8.37 4.00 1.13
CA ALA A 39 7.76 3.76 -0.18
C ALA A 39 8.24 4.78 -1.23
N CYS A 40 8.33 6.07 -0.91
CA CYS A 40 8.93 7.08 -1.79
C CYS A 40 10.40 6.81 -2.08
N ALA A 41 11.18 6.44 -1.05
CA ALA A 41 12.60 6.15 -1.21
C ALA A 41 12.85 4.94 -2.13
N SER A 42 11.95 3.95 -2.14
CA SER A 42 12.02 2.80 -3.06
C SER A 42 11.94 3.21 -4.55
N LEU A 43 11.39 4.39 -4.83
CA LEU A 43 11.27 4.98 -6.17
C LEU A 43 12.27 6.11 -6.42
N GLY A 44 13.16 6.40 -5.46
CA GLY A 44 14.08 7.54 -5.53
C GLY A 44 13.40 8.90 -5.41
N LEU A 45 12.20 8.96 -4.83
CA LEU A 45 11.41 10.18 -4.68
C LEU A 45 11.56 10.78 -3.27
N PRO A 46 11.59 12.11 -3.11
CA PRO A 46 11.43 12.75 -1.81
C PRO A 46 9.97 12.62 -1.33
N PRO A 47 9.70 12.45 -0.02
CA PRO A 47 8.33 12.41 0.48
C PRO A 47 7.71 13.82 0.47
N LEU A 48 6.65 14.01 -0.32
CA LEU A 48 5.82 15.22 -0.32
C LEU A 48 4.61 15.09 0.61
N ALA A 49 4.10 16.21 1.12
CA ALA A 49 2.95 16.22 2.01
C ALA A 49 1.66 15.73 1.32
N GLU A 50 1.43 16.15 0.07
CA GLU A 50 0.25 15.75 -0.71
C GLU A 50 0.38 14.34 -1.28
N GLY A 51 1.61 13.86 -1.49
CA GLY A 51 1.86 12.57 -2.14
C GLY A 51 2.09 12.69 -3.65
N TYR A 52 1.95 11.55 -4.31
CA TYR A 52 2.06 11.37 -5.74
C TYR A 52 0.95 10.45 -6.24
N GLY A 53 0.57 10.61 -7.50
CA GLY A 53 -0.05 9.56 -8.29
C GLY A 53 1.01 8.82 -9.09
N LEU A 54 0.91 7.49 -9.17
CA LEU A 54 1.76 6.67 -10.02
C LEU A 54 0.91 6.09 -11.15
N VAL A 55 1.31 6.31 -12.39
CA VAL A 55 0.65 5.77 -13.58
C VAL A 55 1.57 4.75 -14.22
N PHE A 56 1.08 3.52 -14.37
CA PHE A 56 1.84 2.44 -14.99
C PHE A 56 1.35 2.24 -16.42
N GLY A 57 2.28 2.28 -17.36
CA GLY A 57 1.95 2.11 -18.77
C GLY A 57 3.06 1.47 -19.57
N GLN A 58 2.77 1.28 -20.86
CA GLN A 58 3.72 0.85 -21.87
C GLN A 58 3.81 1.90 -22.97
N ASP A 59 4.98 2.09 -23.57
CA ASP A 59 5.07 2.78 -24.86
C ASP A 59 4.65 1.85 -26.03
N GLY A 60 4.61 2.38 -27.25
CA GLY A 60 4.23 1.62 -28.44
C GLY A 60 5.14 0.43 -28.76
N THR A 61 6.35 0.39 -28.21
CA THR A 61 7.28 -0.73 -28.37
C THR A 61 7.05 -1.83 -27.35
N GLY A 62 6.31 -1.53 -26.27
CA GLY A 62 6.05 -2.42 -25.14
C GLY A 62 6.96 -2.16 -23.94
N ALA A 63 7.82 -1.14 -23.97
CA ALA A 63 8.69 -0.82 -22.84
C ALA A 63 7.86 -0.27 -21.68
N ARG A 64 8.19 -0.71 -20.46
CA ARG A 64 7.42 -0.41 -19.26
C ARG A 64 7.88 0.88 -18.60
N TRP A 65 6.92 1.71 -18.25
CA TRP A 65 7.18 3.00 -17.60
C TRP A 65 6.24 3.22 -16.40
N THR A 66 6.79 3.86 -15.38
CA THR A 66 6.07 4.44 -14.25
C THR A 66 6.16 5.95 -14.35
N VAL A 67 5.05 6.61 -14.67
CA VAL A 67 4.94 8.07 -14.67
C VAL A 67 4.49 8.53 -13.30
N VAL A 68 5.31 9.37 -12.66
CA VAL A 68 5.06 9.94 -11.34
C VAL A 68 4.45 11.33 -11.54
N VAL A 69 3.29 11.55 -10.93
CA VAL A 69 2.48 12.76 -11.09
C VAL A 69 2.28 13.42 -9.72
N ASP A 70 2.46 14.73 -9.62
CA ASP A 70 2.21 15.48 -8.38
C ASP A 70 0.76 16.00 -8.23
N ASP A 71 -0.03 15.97 -9.30
CA ASP A 71 -1.49 16.09 -9.26
C ASP A 71 -2.13 14.76 -8.79
N VAL A 72 -2.15 14.57 -7.47
CA VAL A 72 -2.76 13.42 -6.81
C VAL A 72 -4.26 13.34 -7.09
N SER A 73 -4.93 14.48 -7.23
CA SER A 73 -6.39 14.52 -7.43
C SER A 73 -6.79 13.94 -8.78
N LEU A 74 -6.03 14.23 -9.83
CA LEU A 74 -6.22 13.63 -11.16
C LEU A 74 -6.21 12.10 -11.10
N VAL A 75 -5.20 11.53 -10.45
CA VAL A 75 -5.05 10.07 -10.34
C VAL A 75 -6.11 9.46 -9.43
N ALA A 76 -6.45 10.12 -8.31
CA ALA A 76 -7.51 9.66 -7.42
C ALA A 76 -8.89 9.62 -8.13
N VAL A 77 -9.21 10.63 -8.93
CA VAL A 77 -10.45 10.67 -9.72
C VAL A 77 -10.49 9.55 -10.76
N ALA A 78 -9.37 9.26 -11.43
CA ALA A 78 -9.29 8.16 -12.38
C ALA A 78 -9.58 6.81 -11.71
N ILE A 79 -8.90 6.52 -10.58
CA ILE A 79 -9.11 5.29 -9.80
C ILE A 79 -10.57 5.17 -9.35
N ALA A 80 -11.12 6.22 -8.74
CA ALA A 80 -12.51 6.20 -8.28
C ALA A 80 -13.52 6.00 -9.43
N SER A 81 -13.22 6.53 -10.62
CA SER A 81 -14.06 6.33 -11.80
C SER A 81 -14.03 4.87 -12.26
N TRP A 82 -12.84 4.27 -12.36
CA TRP A 82 -12.69 2.87 -12.75
C TRP A 82 -13.29 1.89 -11.72
N ASP A 83 -13.15 2.17 -10.43
CA ASP A 83 -13.76 1.38 -9.35
C ASP A 83 -15.30 1.40 -9.42
N CYS A 84 -15.87 2.50 -9.92
CA CYS A 84 -17.30 2.62 -10.20
C CYS A 84 -17.71 2.04 -11.57
N GLY A 85 -16.78 1.50 -12.36
CA GLY A 85 -17.03 0.99 -13.70
C GLY A 85 -17.28 2.07 -14.76
N MET A 86 -16.86 3.31 -14.50
CA MET A 86 -16.95 4.42 -15.44
C MET A 86 -15.68 4.53 -16.30
N GLU A 87 -15.86 4.97 -17.54
CA GLU A 87 -14.73 5.30 -18.41
C GLU A 87 -14.08 6.61 -17.94
N TYR A 88 -12.76 6.60 -17.85
CA TYR A 88 -11.94 7.78 -17.57
C TYR A 88 -10.61 7.66 -18.30
N ASP A 89 -10.29 8.66 -19.12
CA ASP A 89 -9.02 8.73 -19.84
C ASP A 89 -7.99 9.49 -18.99
N LEU A 90 -7.09 8.75 -18.36
CA LEU A 90 -6.06 9.32 -17.51
C LEU A 90 -4.87 9.77 -18.37
N SER A 91 -4.79 11.08 -18.62
CA SER A 91 -3.69 11.70 -19.35
C SER A 91 -3.09 12.83 -18.50
N PRO A 92 -1.99 12.55 -17.75
CA PRO A 92 -1.30 13.58 -16.98
C PRO A 92 -0.75 14.70 -17.87
N ASP A 93 -0.92 15.95 -17.45
CA ASP A 93 -0.29 17.10 -18.10
C ASP A 93 1.23 17.06 -17.88
N GLU A 94 2.01 17.44 -18.89
CA GLU A 94 3.48 17.44 -18.79
C GLU A 94 4.01 18.24 -17.59
N ARG A 95 3.26 19.25 -17.12
CA ARG A 95 3.67 20.05 -15.96
C ARG A 95 3.47 19.35 -14.62
N SER A 96 2.57 18.37 -14.54
CA SER A 96 2.35 17.59 -13.31
C SER A 96 3.21 16.32 -13.27
N VAL A 97 3.81 15.93 -14.40
CA VAL A 97 4.77 14.82 -14.45
C VAL A 97 6.10 15.27 -13.84
N VAL A 98 6.48 14.63 -12.73
CA VAL A 98 7.72 14.96 -12.01
C VAL A 98 8.84 13.94 -12.27
N ALA A 99 8.51 12.73 -12.71
CA ALA A 99 9.48 11.72 -13.12
C ALA A 99 8.86 10.68 -14.06
N GLY A 100 9.66 10.19 -15.01
CA GLY A 100 9.39 8.97 -15.77
C GLY A 100 10.41 7.91 -15.37
N LEU A 101 9.97 6.91 -14.60
CA LEU A 101 10.84 5.86 -14.07
C LEU A 101 10.72 4.60 -14.95
N PRO A 102 11.85 3.98 -15.35
CA PRO A 102 11.82 2.74 -16.12
C PRO A 102 11.24 1.59 -15.29
N GLY A 103 10.45 0.71 -15.90
CA GLY A 103 9.85 -0.45 -15.24
C GLY A 103 8.64 -0.11 -14.37
N TRP A 104 8.15 -1.11 -13.62
CA TRP A 104 7.01 -0.96 -12.70
C TRP A 104 7.41 -1.41 -11.29
N PRO A 105 7.07 -0.63 -10.25
CA PRO A 105 7.38 -0.99 -8.87
C PRO A 105 6.41 -2.04 -8.30
N LEU A 106 5.37 -2.39 -9.05
CA LEU A 106 4.34 -3.35 -8.69
C LEU A 106 4.09 -4.32 -9.86
N PRO A 107 3.63 -5.55 -9.57
CA PRO A 107 3.30 -6.50 -10.63
C PRO A 107 2.08 -6.01 -11.42
N VAL A 108 2.24 -5.85 -12.74
CA VAL A 108 1.13 -5.66 -13.69
C VAL A 108 1.19 -6.79 -14.70
N ALA A 109 0.09 -7.54 -14.83
CA ALA A 109 0.05 -8.79 -15.59
C ALA A 109 -0.43 -8.65 -17.04
N VAL A 110 -0.92 -7.46 -17.40
CA VAL A 110 -1.57 -7.20 -18.68
C VAL A 110 -0.68 -6.34 -19.58
N ALA A 111 -0.98 -6.39 -20.87
CA ALA A 111 -0.38 -5.55 -21.88
C ALA A 111 -1.46 -4.76 -22.62
N ALA A 112 -1.10 -3.59 -23.14
CA ALA A 112 -2.01 -2.81 -23.96
C ALA A 112 -2.38 -3.56 -25.25
N PRO A 113 -3.65 -3.54 -25.69
CA PRO A 113 -4.06 -4.22 -26.92
C PRO A 113 -3.26 -3.74 -28.14
N GLY A 114 -2.68 -4.68 -28.90
CA GLY A 114 -1.90 -4.37 -30.10
C GLY A 114 -0.45 -3.95 -29.83
N VAL A 115 -0.04 -3.81 -28.58
CA VAL A 115 1.33 -3.49 -28.16
C VAL A 115 2.12 -4.79 -27.88
N PRO A 116 3.43 -4.84 -28.16
CA PRO A 116 4.26 -5.99 -27.79
C PRO A 116 4.27 -6.30 -26.29
N ALA A 117 4.80 -7.49 -25.95
CA ALA A 117 4.88 -7.94 -24.58
C ALA A 117 5.68 -6.94 -23.69
N PRO A 118 5.24 -6.70 -22.43
CA PRO A 118 5.92 -5.80 -21.52
C PRO A 118 7.38 -6.20 -21.28
N HIS A 119 8.29 -5.25 -21.43
CA HIS A 119 9.73 -5.44 -21.18
C HIS A 119 10.37 -4.17 -20.59
N ASP A 120 11.54 -4.32 -19.96
CA ASP A 120 12.26 -3.14 -19.44
C ASP A 120 12.85 -2.32 -20.59
N PRO A 121 12.77 -0.98 -20.53
CA PRO A 121 13.38 -0.12 -21.52
C PRO A 121 14.90 -0.31 -21.55
N ALA A 122 15.49 -0.09 -22.72
CA ALA A 122 16.93 -0.21 -22.90
C ALA A 122 17.69 0.83 -22.04
N PRO A 123 18.86 0.49 -21.48
CA PRO A 123 19.64 1.42 -20.64
C PRO A 123 20.05 2.72 -21.32
N GLU A 124 20.06 2.76 -22.66
CA GLU A 124 20.35 3.95 -23.45
C GLU A 124 19.17 4.95 -23.49
N VAL A 125 17.96 4.48 -23.22
CA VAL A 125 16.71 5.26 -23.21
C VAL A 125 16.34 5.66 -21.78
N ALA A 126 16.60 4.78 -20.81
CA ALA A 126 16.21 4.98 -19.43
C ALA A 126 17.32 5.60 -18.56
N GLU A 127 16.97 6.62 -17.79
CA GLU A 127 17.85 7.13 -16.74
C GLU A 127 17.75 6.23 -15.49
N GLY A 128 18.72 5.32 -15.34
CA GLY A 128 18.84 4.45 -14.17
C GLY A 128 18.25 3.05 -14.36
N PRO A 129 18.35 2.19 -13.33
CA PRO A 129 17.86 0.81 -13.40
C PRO A 129 16.33 0.76 -13.42
N ALA A 130 15.77 -0.19 -14.17
CA ALA A 130 14.33 -0.46 -14.16
C ALA A 130 13.84 -0.85 -12.76
N LEU A 131 12.68 -0.32 -12.38
CA LEU A 131 11.95 -0.68 -11.18
C LEU A 131 11.53 -2.14 -11.26
N VAL A 132 11.81 -2.86 -10.18
CA VAL A 132 11.46 -4.27 -10.02
C VAL A 132 10.53 -4.37 -8.80
N PRO A 133 9.37 -5.04 -8.93
CA PRO A 133 8.49 -5.25 -7.80
C PRO A 133 9.20 -6.01 -6.68
N PRO A 134 8.91 -5.70 -5.40
CA PRO A 134 9.39 -6.50 -4.28
C PRO A 134 9.04 -7.98 -4.46
N ASP A 135 9.98 -8.87 -4.16
CA ASP A 135 9.71 -10.31 -4.19
C ASP A 135 8.72 -10.68 -3.08
N THR A 136 7.55 -11.14 -3.50
CA THR A 136 6.44 -11.55 -2.64
C THR A 136 6.18 -13.06 -2.72
N SER A 137 7.08 -13.81 -3.37
CA SER A 137 7.03 -15.28 -3.43
C SER A 137 7.57 -15.93 -2.14
N VAL A 138 8.46 -15.21 -1.44
CA VAL A 138 9.03 -15.62 -0.15
C VAL A 138 8.44 -14.79 0.99
N TRP A 139 8.43 -15.36 2.21
CA TRP A 139 8.06 -14.58 3.38
C TRP A 139 9.14 -13.55 3.73
N GLY A 140 8.70 -12.32 3.95
CA GLY A 140 9.52 -11.16 4.29
C GLY A 140 8.62 -9.94 4.46
N ALA A 141 9.20 -8.77 4.67
CA ALA A 141 8.45 -7.56 5.03
C ALA A 141 7.34 -7.22 4.01
N ALA A 142 7.62 -7.28 2.70
CA ALA A 142 6.61 -7.04 1.67
C ALA A 142 5.45 -8.05 1.73
N ARG A 143 5.74 -9.35 1.87
CA ARG A 143 4.71 -10.40 1.96
C ARG A 143 3.90 -10.30 3.25
N ARG A 144 4.53 -9.97 4.37
CA ARG A 144 3.88 -9.71 5.66
C ARG A 144 2.87 -8.56 5.53
N ARG A 145 3.30 -7.42 4.97
CA ARG A 145 2.44 -6.24 4.76
C ARG A 145 1.27 -6.54 3.83
N LEU A 146 1.48 -7.28 2.75
CA LEU A 146 0.39 -7.74 1.88
C LEU A 146 -0.60 -8.66 2.61
N GLY A 147 -0.12 -9.58 3.45
CA GLY A 147 -0.99 -10.41 4.28
C GLY A 147 -1.82 -9.59 5.26
N ALA A 148 -1.24 -8.53 5.82
CA ALA A 148 -1.93 -7.61 6.70
C ALA A 148 -2.98 -6.75 5.95
N ASP A 149 -2.71 -6.33 4.72
CA ASP A 149 -3.69 -5.64 3.87
C ASP A 149 -4.85 -6.57 3.48
N GLU A 150 -4.56 -7.84 3.17
CA GLU A 150 -5.58 -8.85 2.91
C GLU A 150 -6.50 -9.05 4.11
N ILE A 151 -5.94 -9.13 5.33
CA ILE A 151 -6.73 -9.21 6.57
C ILE A 151 -7.61 -7.97 6.76
N ALA A 152 -7.10 -6.78 6.43
CA ALA A 152 -7.86 -5.54 6.54
C ALA A 152 -9.04 -5.50 5.56
N VAL A 153 -8.84 -5.93 4.32
CA VAL A 153 -9.87 -5.99 3.28
C VAL A 153 -10.90 -7.08 3.60
N GLN A 154 -10.45 -8.26 4.00
CA GLN A 154 -11.28 -9.43 4.30
C GLN A 154 -11.56 -9.59 5.80
N TRP A 155 -11.70 -8.47 6.53
CA TRP A 155 -11.80 -8.49 7.99
C TRP A 155 -12.86 -9.47 8.51
N SER A 156 -14.07 -9.41 7.96
CA SER A 156 -15.18 -10.26 8.41
C SER A 156 -14.85 -11.76 8.28
N THR A 157 -14.28 -12.17 7.15
CA THR A 157 -13.90 -13.56 6.89
C THR A 157 -12.81 -14.05 7.82
N TRP A 158 -11.82 -13.21 8.15
CA TRP A 158 -10.78 -13.55 9.12
C TRP A 158 -11.32 -13.62 10.55
N ARG A 159 -12.16 -12.64 10.92
CA ARG A 159 -12.72 -12.55 12.27
C ARG A 159 -13.61 -13.73 12.62
N GLU A 160 -14.40 -14.24 11.67
CA GLU A 160 -15.27 -15.41 11.82
C GLU A 160 -14.50 -16.71 12.13
N GLN A 161 -13.23 -16.79 11.75
CA GLN A 161 -12.39 -17.97 12.01
C GLN A 161 -11.83 -18.01 13.44
N ILE A 162 -11.96 -16.91 14.19
CA ILE A 162 -11.40 -16.80 15.53
C ILE A 162 -12.48 -17.09 16.58
N ASP A 163 -12.19 -18.08 17.42
CA ASP A 163 -13.03 -18.41 18.57
C ASP A 163 -12.78 -17.44 19.73
N ASP A 164 -13.81 -16.74 20.17
CA ASP A 164 -13.75 -15.78 21.28
C ASP A 164 -13.33 -16.44 22.60
N SER A 165 -13.52 -17.76 22.74
CA SER A 165 -13.06 -18.50 23.92
C SER A 165 -11.55 -18.39 24.12
N GLN A 166 -10.78 -18.17 23.04
CA GLN A 166 -9.33 -17.94 23.06
C GLN A 166 -8.92 -16.68 23.82
N PHE A 167 -9.84 -15.73 24.00
CA PHE A 167 -9.60 -14.46 24.70
C PHE A 167 -10.16 -14.41 26.11
N THR A 168 -10.80 -15.48 26.57
CA THR A 168 -11.37 -15.51 27.92
C THR A 168 -10.23 -15.55 28.94
N PRO A 169 -10.12 -14.58 29.88
CA PRO A 169 -9.04 -14.58 30.85
C PRO A 169 -9.10 -15.86 31.70
N ARG A 170 -8.05 -16.69 31.68
CA ARG A 170 -7.96 -17.86 32.54
C ARG A 170 -7.39 -17.41 33.90
N GLN A 171 -8.22 -16.73 34.69
CA GLN A 171 -7.87 -16.16 36.02
C GLN A 171 -6.71 -15.12 36.00
N GLU A 172 -6.62 -14.34 37.09
CA GLU A 172 -5.97 -13.03 37.22
C GLU A 172 -4.42 -12.98 37.11
N GLN A 173 -3.77 -13.91 36.41
CA GLN A 173 -2.30 -13.93 36.21
C GLN A 173 -1.84 -13.60 34.76
N ASP A 174 -2.78 -13.27 33.86
CA ASP A 174 -2.59 -13.40 32.40
C ASP A 174 -1.97 -12.21 31.64
N ALA A 175 -1.62 -11.08 32.27
CA ALA A 175 -0.73 -10.11 31.61
C ALA A 175 0.64 -10.75 31.27
N SER A 176 1.02 -11.77 32.05
CA SER A 176 2.19 -12.61 31.81
C SER A 176 2.00 -13.68 30.73
N ALA A 177 0.77 -14.02 30.35
CA ALA A 177 0.43 -15.14 29.46
C ALA A 177 0.34 -14.81 27.97
N ARG A 178 0.27 -13.52 27.59
CA ARG A 178 0.44 -13.13 26.18
C ARG A 178 1.84 -13.53 25.70
N PRO A 179 1.99 -14.09 24.47
CA PRO A 179 3.30 -14.32 23.88
C PRO A 179 4.17 -13.06 23.96
N SER A 180 5.46 -13.24 24.28
CA SER A 180 6.42 -12.13 24.39
C SER A 180 6.39 -11.19 23.20
N ASP A 181 6.21 -11.75 22.01
CA ASP A 181 6.33 -11.03 20.75
C ASP A 181 5.12 -10.12 20.52
N VAL A 182 3.91 -10.58 20.88
CA VAL A 182 2.69 -9.74 20.84
C VAL A 182 2.80 -8.60 21.83
N ARG A 183 3.31 -8.85 23.04
CA ARG A 183 3.53 -7.78 24.04
C ARG A 183 4.53 -6.74 23.54
N ARG A 184 5.61 -7.19 22.89
CA ARG A 184 6.60 -6.32 22.26
C ARG A 184 5.93 -5.44 21.19
N VAL A 185 5.16 -6.02 20.28
CA VAL A 185 4.43 -5.26 19.24
C VAL A 185 3.50 -4.22 19.85
N LEU A 186 2.69 -4.59 20.85
CA LEU A 186 1.78 -3.63 21.50
C LEU A 186 2.53 -2.52 22.25
N ALA A 187 3.70 -2.80 22.82
CA ALA A 187 4.55 -1.79 23.45
C ALA A 187 5.15 -0.83 22.41
N GLU A 188 5.63 -1.34 21.28
CA GLU A 188 6.15 -0.54 20.17
C GLU A 188 5.04 0.32 19.54
N ALA A 189 3.86 -0.25 19.29
CA ALA A 189 2.70 0.49 18.80
C ALA A 189 2.24 1.57 19.80
N ARG A 190 2.33 1.31 21.12
CA ARG A 190 2.04 2.33 22.14
C ARG A 190 3.08 3.45 22.12
N ALA A 191 4.35 3.16 21.87
CA ALA A 191 5.40 4.17 21.79
C ALA A 191 5.16 5.17 20.66
N TYR A 192 4.45 4.79 19.59
CA TYR A 192 4.04 5.71 18.53
C TYR A 192 3.17 6.87 19.03
N VAL A 193 2.35 6.65 20.06
CA VAL A 193 1.50 7.70 20.65
C VAL A 193 2.34 8.81 21.30
N GLU A 194 3.47 8.45 21.91
CA GLU A 194 4.37 9.38 22.58
C GLU A 194 5.39 9.99 21.61
N THR A 195 5.91 9.18 20.68
CA THR A 195 6.87 9.58 19.65
C THR A 195 6.28 9.22 18.29
N PRO A 196 5.59 10.16 17.63
CA PRO A 196 4.92 9.91 16.36
C PRO A 196 5.85 9.27 15.32
N PRO A 197 5.43 8.19 14.65
CA PRO A 197 6.23 7.54 13.62
C PRO A 197 6.24 8.37 12.33
N PRO A 198 7.09 7.99 11.35
CA PRO A 198 6.96 8.49 9.99
C PRO A 198 5.53 8.38 9.44
N LEU A 199 5.18 9.33 8.56
CA LEU A 199 3.85 9.38 7.96
C LEU A 199 3.51 8.07 7.24
N GLY A 200 2.24 7.68 7.30
CA GLY A 200 1.77 6.43 6.68
C GLY A 200 2.12 5.15 7.43
N ARG A 201 2.91 5.22 8.52
CA ARG A 201 3.15 4.06 9.37
C ARG A 201 1.90 3.62 10.14
N VAL A 202 1.03 4.57 10.48
CA VAL A 202 -0.29 4.33 11.07
C VAL A 202 -1.35 4.92 10.14
N ARG A 203 -2.23 4.06 9.61
CA ARG A 203 -3.28 4.41 8.64
C ARG A 203 -4.64 3.99 9.17
N SER A 204 -5.66 4.79 8.88
CA SER A 204 -7.02 4.55 9.35
C SER A 204 -8.04 4.69 8.22
N SER A 205 -8.73 3.61 7.89
CA SER A 205 -9.80 3.57 6.90
C SER A 205 -11.16 3.35 7.55
N PHE A 206 -12.21 3.74 6.84
CA PHE A 206 -13.58 3.54 7.30
C PHE A 206 -13.91 2.04 7.38
N ALA A 207 -14.64 1.65 8.42
CA ALA A 207 -15.24 0.33 8.55
C ALA A 207 -16.74 0.46 8.89
N PRO A 208 -17.58 -0.54 8.56
CA PRO A 208 -18.99 -0.53 8.93
C PRO A 208 -19.21 -0.44 10.45
N GLY A 209 -20.27 0.24 10.88
CA GLY A 209 -20.67 0.31 12.29
C GLY A 209 -19.99 1.43 13.08
N GLU A 210 -19.70 2.57 12.46
CA GLU A 210 -18.96 3.72 13.04
C GLU A 210 -17.53 3.39 13.49
N ALA A 211 -17.06 2.18 13.19
CA ALA A 211 -15.73 1.70 13.48
C ALA A 211 -14.73 2.12 12.40
N ARG A 212 -13.45 1.90 12.68
CA ARG A 212 -12.37 2.10 11.72
C ARG A 212 -11.45 0.90 11.70
N THR A 213 -10.96 0.59 10.51
CA THR A 213 -9.89 -0.39 10.32
C THR A 213 -8.56 0.34 10.41
N LEU A 214 -7.73 -0.09 11.35
CA LEU A 214 -6.40 0.46 11.60
C LEU A 214 -5.34 -0.48 11.04
N ARG A 215 -4.38 0.11 10.33
CA ARG A 215 -3.11 -0.51 9.97
C ARG A 215 -2.00 0.22 10.71
N ALA A 216 -1.15 -0.54 11.38
CA ALA A 216 0.11 -0.03 11.92
C ALA A 216 1.22 -1.01 11.55
N ASP A 217 2.36 -0.50 11.12
CA ASP A 217 3.51 -1.31 10.76
C ASP A 217 4.74 -0.87 11.57
N GLY A 218 5.70 -1.76 11.74
CA GLY A 218 6.96 -1.46 12.41
C GLY A 218 8.04 -2.47 12.04
N PRO A 219 9.27 -2.31 12.56
CA PRO A 219 10.38 -3.19 12.22
C PRO A 219 10.07 -4.64 12.59
N GLY A 220 9.82 -5.47 11.57
CA GLY A 220 9.53 -6.89 11.74
C GLY A 220 8.08 -7.25 12.10
N TRP A 221 7.13 -6.29 12.09
CA TRP A 221 5.73 -6.60 12.40
C TRP A 221 4.71 -5.73 11.65
N SER A 222 3.50 -6.27 11.52
CA SER A 222 2.31 -5.58 11.02
C SER A 222 1.15 -5.85 11.96
N LEU A 223 0.37 -4.81 12.26
CA LEU A 223 -0.84 -4.86 13.07
C LEU A 223 -2.04 -4.41 12.24
N VAL A 224 -3.12 -5.17 12.30
CA VAL A 224 -4.42 -4.86 11.70
C VAL A 224 -5.45 -4.90 12.80
N ALA A 225 -6.28 -3.88 12.96
CA ALA A 225 -7.26 -3.87 14.03
C ALA A 225 -8.56 -3.20 13.62
N ARG A 226 -9.63 -3.49 14.35
CA ARG A 226 -10.84 -2.69 14.33
C ARG A 226 -11.02 -2.00 15.66
N THR A 227 -11.31 -0.70 15.63
CA THR A 227 -11.51 0.11 16.84
C THR A 227 -12.62 -0.41 17.75
N ASP A 228 -13.58 -1.15 17.18
CA ASP A 228 -14.70 -1.77 17.85
C ASP A 228 -14.56 -3.28 18.04
N ASP A 229 -13.37 -3.88 17.88
CA ASP A 229 -13.17 -5.32 18.04
C ASP A 229 -11.74 -5.68 18.49
N ILE A 230 -11.10 -6.66 17.86
CA ILE A 230 -9.78 -7.19 18.20
C ILE A 230 -8.67 -6.59 17.31
N ALA A 231 -7.45 -7.08 17.48
CA ALA A 231 -6.35 -6.87 16.54
C ALA A 231 -5.73 -8.20 16.09
N PHE A 232 -5.06 -8.17 14.96
CA PHE A 232 -4.22 -9.22 14.41
C PHE A 232 -2.80 -8.71 14.28
N VAL A 233 -1.82 -9.54 14.64
CA VAL A 233 -0.40 -9.26 14.50
C VAL A 233 0.25 -10.29 13.59
N LEU A 234 1.06 -9.81 12.66
CA LEU A 234 1.89 -10.60 11.76
C LEU A 234 3.34 -10.23 12.01
N LEU A 235 4.25 -11.21 11.95
CA LEU A 235 5.66 -11.03 12.27
C LEU A 235 6.55 -11.60 11.16
N ASP A 236 7.72 -11.01 10.94
CA ASP A 236 8.71 -11.55 10.00
C ASP A 236 9.27 -12.90 10.47
N ASP A 237 9.41 -13.10 11.77
CA ASP A 237 9.95 -14.31 12.39
C ASP A 237 8.93 -15.46 12.51
N LYS A 238 7.66 -15.22 12.18
CA LYS A 238 6.59 -16.24 12.14
C LYS A 238 5.87 -16.25 10.79
N PRO A 239 6.50 -16.87 9.77
CA PRO A 239 5.97 -16.88 8.41
C PRO A 239 4.54 -17.42 8.31
N GLY A 240 3.63 -16.59 7.78
CA GLY A 240 2.24 -16.97 7.54
C GLY A 240 1.37 -17.12 8.79
N GLU A 241 1.91 -16.89 9.99
CA GLU A 241 1.13 -16.94 11.22
C GLU A 241 0.41 -15.60 11.47
N VAL A 242 -0.87 -15.69 11.82
CA VAL A 242 -1.71 -14.56 12.22
C VAL A 242 -2.00 -14.71 13.71
N LEU A 243 -1.50 -13.76 14.52
CA LEU A 243 -1.63 -13.79 15.97
C LEU A 243 -2.78 -12.90 16.42
N PRO A 244 -3.92 -13.46 16.86
CA PRO A 244 -5.04 -12.66 17.33
C PRO A 244 -4.76 -12.05 18.70
N VAL A 245 -5.24 -10.83 18.91
CA VAL A 245 -5.11 -10.05 20.15
C VAL A 245 -6.50 -9.60 20.57
N GLY A 246 -7.05 -10.27 21.58
CA GLY A 246 -8.33 -9.89 22.16
C GLY A 246 -8.29 -8.49 22.80
N ARG A 247 -9.44 -7.82 22.86
CA ARG A 247 -9.59 -6.46 23.43
C ARG A 247 -8.87 -6.30 24.76
N GLY A 248 -9.28 -7.09 25.75
CA GLY A 248 -8.88 -6.85 27.14
C GLY A 248 -9.10 -5.38 27.56
N PRO A 249 -8.44 -4.94 28.65
CA PRO A 249 -8.60 -3.57 29.16
C PRO A 249 -7.76 -2.53 28.40
N GLU A 250 -6.67 -2.93 27.74
CA GLU A 250 -5.68 -2.00 27.20
C GLU A 250 -5.81 -1.70 25.71
N LEU A 251 -6.26 -2.67 24.90
CA LEU A 251 -6.29 -2.52 23.44
C LEU A 251 -7.22 -1.38 23.00
N PRO A 252 -8.45 -1.23 23.55
CA PRO A 252 -9.36 -0.17 23.08
C PRO A 252 -8.74 1.23 23.18
N GLY A 253 -8.09 1.56 24.31
CA GLY A 253 -7.44 2.86 24.49
C GLY A 253 -6.23 3.06 23.58
N LEU A 254 -5.49 2.00 23.27
CA LEU A 254 -4.40 2.05 22.28
C LEU A 254 -4.95 2.31 20.87
N LEU A 255 -5.99 1.59 20.45
CA LEU A 255 -6.58 1.75 19.12
C LEU A 255 -7.19 3.14 18.93
N GLU A 256 -7.85 3.70 19.95
CA GLU A 256 -8.36 5.07 19.92
C GLU A 256 -7.22 6.09 19.75
N ALA A 257 -6.11 5.91 20.48
CA ALA A 257 -4.96 6.80 20.38
C ALA A 257 -4.29 6.73 19.00
N LEU A 258 -4.15 5.52 18.45
CA LEU A 258 -3.62 5.29 17.11
C LEU A 258 -4.53 5.90 16.02
N ASP A 259 -5.85 5.71 16.13
CA ASP A 259 -6.82 6.29 15.18
C ASP A 259 -6.79 7.83 15.14
N ARG A 260 -6.53 8.45 16.29
CA ARG A 260 -6.46 9.91 16.41
C ARG A 260 -5.24 10.49 15.70
N MET A 261 -4.12 9.76 15.66
CA MET A 261 -2.90 10.18 14.96
C MET A 261 -2.77 9.66 13.54
N ALA A 262 -3.55 8.63 13.19
CA ALA A 262 -3.50 8.02 11.89
C ALA A 262 -3.75 9.04 10.79
N VAL A 263 -2.95 8.94 9.73
CA VAL A 263 -3.24 9.70 8.50
C VAL A 263 -4.50 9.14 7.87
N ARG A 264 -5.38 10.03 7.41
CA ARG A 264 -6.68 9.69 6.83
C ARG A 264 -6.70 10.07 5.35
N PRO A 265 -7.30 9.24 4.48
CA PRO A 265 -7.65 9.68 3.14
C PRO A 265 -8.61 10.87 3.26
N SER A 266 -8.36 11.91 2.46
CA SER A 266 -9.24 13.08 2.30
C SER A 266 -10.51 12.72 1.54
#